data_AF-A0A067N667-F1
#
_entry.id   AF-A0A067N667-F1
#
_cell.length_a   1.000
_cell.length_b   1.000
_cell.length_c   1.000
_cell.angle_alpha   90.00
_cell.angle_beta   90.00
_cell.angle_gamma   90.00
#
_symmetry.space_group_name_H-M   'P 1'
#
loop_
_entity.id
_entity.type
_entity.pdbx_description
1 polymer ?
#
loop_
_entity_poly.entity_id
_entity_poly.type
_entity_poly.pdbx_seq_one_letter_code
_entity_poly.pdbx_strand_id
1 'polypeptide(L)'
;MPSVLGRSLLALSTLILFHAAYSAYEHLTFLKAINRPDESLPKDIVFESLLALLLFTFGAVFNAPPLKEITWASEMSKRSIDEMDSRLGFMSVNHRGKMLFGKQQ
;
A
#
# COMPACT_ATOMS: atom_id res chain seq x y z
N MET A 1 -3.24 -1.55 8.73
CA MET A 1 -4.28 -1.23 7.74
C MET A 1 -3.82 -0.04 6.93
N PRO A 2 -4.06 0.00 5.61
CA PRO A 2 -3.63 1.13 4.80
C PRO A 2 -4.27 2.41 5.32
N SER A 3 -3.44 3.37 5.73
CA SER A 3 -3.89 4.61 6.33
C SER A 3 -4.68 5.43 5.31
N VAL A 4 -5.87 5.93 5.69
CA VAL A 4 -6.66 6.85 4.85
C VAL A 4 -5.82 8.06 4.45
N LEU A 5 -4.98 8.53 5.36
CA LEU A 5 -4.01 9.60 5.11
C LEU A 5 -3.01 9.20 4.02
N GLY A 6 -2.36 8.05 4.14
CA GLY A 6 -1.40 7.57 3.13
C GLY A 6 -2.01 7.45 1.74
N ARG A 7 -3.24 6.93 1.64
CA ARG A 7 -3.99 6.84 0.38
C ARG A 7 -4.34 8.22 -0.20
N SER A 8 -4.77 9.16 0.64
CA SER A 8 -5.05 10.53 0.20
C SER A 8 -3.81 11.24 -0.31
N LEU A 9 -2.64 11.06 0.36
CA LEU A 9 -1.36 11.60 -0.11
C LEU A 9 -0.95 10.99 -1.46
N LEU A 10 -1.10 9.67 -1.63
CA LEU A 10 -0.81 9.01 -2.90
C LEU A 10 -1.71 9.52 -4.03
N ALA A 11 -3.02 9.67 -3.78
CA ALA A 11 -3.94 10.20 -4.77
C ALA A 11 -3.60 11.66 -5.14
N LEU A 12 -3.37 12.52 -4.14
CA LEU A 12 -3.03 13.92 -4.34
C LEU A 12 -1.69 14.07 -5.09
N SER A 13 -0.65 13.35 -4.66
CA SER A 13 0.67 13.40 -5.30
C SER A 13 0.62 12.93 -6.76
N THR A 14 -0.21 11.94 -7.08
CA THR A 14 -0.43 11.48 -8.46
C THR A 14 -1.08 12.57 -9.31
N LEU A 15 -2.07 13.29 -8.78
CA LEU A 15 -2.70 14.42 -9.48
C LEU A 15 -1.73 15.58 -9.72
N ILE A 16 -0.92 15.94 -8.70
CA ILE A 16 0.09 17.00 -8.84
C ILE A 16 1.16 16.59 -9.84
N LEU A 17 1.62 15.34 -9.82
CA LEU A 17 2.59 14.83 -10.78
C LEU A 17 2.03 14.85 -12.20
N PHE A 18 0.77 14.46 -12.38
CA PHE A 18 0.09 14.50 -13.67
C PHE A 18 -0.05 15.94 -14.20
N HIS A 19 -0.39 16.88 -13.32
CA HIS A 19 -0.41 18.31 -13.64
C HIS A 19 0.96 18.80 -14.11
N ALA A 20 2.01 18.56 -13.33
CA ALA A 20 3.38 18.96 -13.67
C ALA A 20 3.86 18.33 -14.99
N ALA A 21 3.50 17.06 -15.24
CA ALA A 21 3.81 16.37 -16.49
C ALA A 21 3.09 16.99 -17.69
N TYR A 22 1.82 17.39 -17.54
CA TYR A 22 1.08 18.09 -18.58
C TYR A 22 1.68 19.47 -18.86
N SER A 23 2.01 20.26 -17.83
CA SER A 23 2.67 21.56 -17.98
C SER A 23 4.04 21.44 -18.66
N ALA A 24 4.83 20.42 -18.30
CA ALA A 24 6.10 20.15 -18.96
C ALA A 24 5.89 19.79 -20.44
N TYR A 25 4.90 18.96 -20.75
CA TYR A 25 4.58 18.57 -22.12
C TYR A 25 4.15 19.77 -22.97
N GLU A 26 3.27 20.62 -22.45
CA GLU A 26 2.82 21.84 -23.12
C GLU A 26 4.00 22.79 -23.37
N HIS A 27 4.80 23.05 -22.35
CA HIS A 27 5.96 23.93 -22.45
C HIS A 27 6.99 23.43 -23.48
N LEU A 28 7.33 22.14 -23.44
CA LEU A 28 8.27 21.54 -24.39
C LEU A 28 7.72 21.51 -25.83
N THR A 29 6.41 21.33 -25.99
CA THR A 29 5.77 21.35 -27.32
C THR A 29 5.75 22.78 -27.88
N PHE A 30 5.50 23.77 -27.03
CA PHE A 30 5.59 25.19 -27.39
C PHE A 30 7.00 25.59 -27.82
N LEU A 31 8.03 25.22 -27.04
CA LEU A 31 9.43 25.48 -27.36
C LEU A 31 9.86 24.87 -28.71
N LYS A 32 9.38 23.65 -29.00
CA LYS A 32 9.58 23.01 -30.30
C LYS A 32 8.91 23.79 -31.43
N ALA A 33 7.68 24.28 -31.22
CA ALA A 33 6.95 25.03 -32.24
C ALA A 33 7.63 26.36 -32.61
N ILE A 34 8.30 27.02 -31.65
CA ILE A 34 9.01 28.29 -31.88
C ILE A 34 10.50 28.12 -32.26
N ASN A 35 10.95 26.88 -32.54
CA ASN A 35 12.35 26.54 -32.85
C ASN A 35 13.35 26.95 -31.75
N ARG A 36 12.98 26.81 -30.48
CA ARG A 36 13.88 27.04 -29.31
C ARG A 36 13.92 25.83 -28.38
N PRO A 37 14.39 24.66 -28.85
CA PRO A 37 14.35 23.43 -28.06
C PRO A 37 15.33 23.42 -26.87
N ASP A 38 16.34 24.29 -26.89
CA ASP A 38 17.43 24.31 -25.90
C ASP A 38 17.11 25.13 -24.64
N GLU A 39 15.90 25.71 -24.56
CA GLU A 39 15.49 26.49 -23.41
C GLU A 39 15.15 25.58 -22.22
N SER A 40 15.62 25.95 -21.03
CA SER A 40 15.45 25.15 -19.81
C SER A 40 14.00 25.16 -19.32
N LEU A 41 13.57 24.09 -18.65
CA LEU A 41 12.25 24.07 -18.02
C LEU A 41 12.10 25.20 -16.97
N PRO A 42 10.93 25.83 -16.91
CA PRO A 42 10.53 26.72 -15.84
C PRO A 42 10.70 26.07 -14.45
N LYS A 43 11.21 26.87 -13.50
CA LYS A 43 11.54 26.39 -12.15
C LYS A 43 10.31 25.93 -11.36
N ASP A 44 9.15 26.53 -11.61
CA ASP A 44 7.87 26.14 -11.04
C ASP A 44 7.52 24.67 -11.35
N ILE A 45 7.63 24.22 -12.61
CA ILE A 45 7.40 22.82 -13.00
C ILE A 45 8.38 21.87 -12.29
N VAL A 46 9.64 22.31 -12.13
CA VAL A 46 10.65 21.54 -11.38
C VAL A 46 10.27 21.43 -9.90
N PHE A 47 9.82 22.52 -9.27
CA PHE A 47 9.38 22.49 -7.87
C PHE A 47 8.09 21.68 -7.69
N GLU A 48 7.12 21.77 -8.59
CA GLU A 48 5.88 20.98 -8.55
C GLU A 48 6.18 19.47 -8.66
N SER A 49 7.04 19.08 -9.60
CA SER A 49 7.44 17.67 -9.76
C SER A 49 8.23 17.13 -8.56
N LEU A 50 9.14 17.93 -7.99
CA LEU A 50 9.84 17.58 -6.74
C LEU A 50 8.90 17.45 -5.55
N LEU A 51 7.94 18.37 -5.42
CA LEU A 51 6.92 18.31 -4.38
C LEU A 51 6.04 17.07 -4.52
N ALA A 52 5.60 16.75 -5.74
CA ALA A 52 4.83 15.55 -6.03
C ALA A 52 5.61 14.28 -5.65
N LEU A 53 6.91 14.23 -5.98
CA LEU A 53 7.79 13.12 -5.61
C LEU A 53 7.87 12.96 -4.08
N LEU A 54 8.11 14.03 -3.35
CA LEU A 54 8.18 13.99 -1.88
C LEU A 54 6.85 13.50 -1.28
N LEU A 55 5.72 14.07 -1.69
CA LEU A 55 4.40 13.65 -1.22
C LEU A 55 4.12 12.18 -1.53
N PHE A 56 4.51 11.71 -2.72
CA PHE A 56 4.35 10.31 -3.12
C PHE A 56 5.17 9.39 -2.22
N THR A 57 6.44 9.73 -1.94
CA THR A 57 7.30 8.93 -1.06
C THR A 57 6.74 8.82 0.36
N PHE A 58 6.28 9.94 0.95
CA PHE A 58 5.64 9.92 2.26
C PHE A 58 4.32 9.14 2.25
N GLY A 59 3.50 9.33 1.22
CA GLY A 59 2.26 8.58 1.03
C GLY A 59 2.51 7.06 0.97
N ALA A 60 3.57 6.64 0.27
CA ALA A 60 3.97 5.24 0.16
C ALA A 60 4.42 4.67 1.52
N VAL A 61 5.24 5.41 2.26
CA VAL A 61 5.69 5.01 3.61
C VAL A 61 4.51 4.86 4.57
N PHE A 62 3.58 5.81 4.60
CA PHE A 62 2.40 5.72 5.47
C PHE A 62 1.39 4.64 5.06
N ASN A 63 1.42 4.21 3.80
CA ASN A 63 0.58 3.13 3.30
C ASN A 63 1.21 1.75 3.53
N ALA A 64 2.50 1.68 3.88
CA ALA A 64 3.19 0.42 4.14
C ALA A 64 2.60 -0.29 5.38
N PRO A 65 2.52 -1.64 5.36
CA PRO A 65 2.11 -2.39 6.54
C PRO A 65 3.15 -2.24 7.66
N PRO A 66 2.72 -2.33 8.94
CA PRO A 66 3.66 -2.31 10.06
C PRO A 66 4.61 -3.51 9.95
N LEU A 67 5.84 -3.32 10.43
CA LEU A 67 6.82 -4.40 10.51
C LEU A 67 6.30 -5.51 11.42
N LYS A 68 6.52 -6.75 11.01
CA LYS A 68 6.20 -7.93 11.82
C LYS A 68 7.40 -8.26 12.70
N GLU A 69 7.12 -8.64 13.95
CA GLU A 69 8.11 -9.17 14.89
C GLU A 69 8.80 -10.41 14.31
N ILE A 70 10.13 -10.48 14.46
CA ILE A 70 10.95 -11.60 13.97
C ILE A 70 10.97 -12.80 14.92
N THR A 71 10.62 -12.59 16.20
CA THR A 71 10.78 -13.62 17.22
C THR A 71 9.62 -14.59 17.23
N TRP A 72 9.94 -15.89 17.17
CA TRP A 72 8.94 -16.95 17.27
C TRP A 72 8.20 -16.92 18.61
N ALA A 73 8.88 -16.58 19.71
CA ALA A 73 8.26 -16.47 21.02
C ALA A 73 7.14 -15.40 21.06
N SER A 74 7.35 -14.24 20.42
CA SER A 74 6.32 -13.19 20.31
C SER A 74 5.11 -13.67 19.52
N GLU A 75 5.31 -14.38 18.42
CA GLU A 75 4.20 -14.94 17.65
C GLU A 75 3.48 -16.07 18.40
N MET A 76 4.24 -16.93 19.11
CA MET A 76 3.70 -18.05 19.89
C MET A 76 2.84 -17.56 21.06
N SER A 77 3.21 -16.44 21.68
CA SER A 77 2.45 -15.84 22.78
C SER A 77 1.02 -15.43 22.41
N LYS A 78 0.75 -15.22 21.12
CA LYS A 78 -0.57 -14.83 20.60
C LYS A 78 -1.48 -16.05 20.31
N ARG A 79 -0.95 -17.27 20.39
CA ARG A 79 -1.67 -18.51 20.08
C ARG A 79 -2.07 -19.25 21.35
N SER A 80 -3.23 -19.91 21.32
CA SER A 80 -3.69 -20.73 22.43
C SER A 80 -3.15 -22.16 22.35
N ILE A 81 -3.15 -22.85 23.49
CA ILE A 81 -2.76 -24.27 23.56
C ILE A 81 -3.75 -25.10 22.75
N ASP A 82 -5.06 -24.81 22.83
CA ASP A 82 -6.11 -25.52 22.09
C ASP A 82 -5.93 -25.43 20.57
N GLU A 83 -5.50 -24.27 20.04
CA GLU A 83 -5.20 -24.12 18.62
C GLU A 83 -4.08 -25.07 18.17
N MET A 84 -3.04 -25.20 18.99
CA MET A 84 -1.90 -26.06 18.69
C MET A 84 -2.21 -27.55 18.92
N ASP A 85 -3.05 -27.84 19.91
CA ASP A 85 -3.45 -29.21 20.26
C ASP A 85 -4.58 -29.77 19.38
N SER A 86 -5.21 -28.92 18.57
CA SER A 86 -6.24 -29.32 17.59
C SER A 86 -5.78 -30.41 16.61
N ARG A 87 -4.46 -30.52 16.37
CA ARG A 87 -3.77 -31.58 15.61
C ARG A 87 -4.61 -32.14 14.46
N LEU A 88 -5.05 -31.25 13.57
CA LEU A 88 -6.05 -31.54 12.52
C LEU A 88 -5.69 -32.76 11.65
N GLY A 89 -4.39 -33.00 11.41
CA GLY A 89 -3.92 -34.18 10.66
C GLY A 89 -4.19 -35.53 11.35
N PHE A 90 -4.51 -35.53 12.64
CA PHE A 90 -4.85 -36.70 13.45
C PHE A 90 -6.27 -36.60 14.04
N MET A 91 -7.12 -35.75 13.48
CA MET A 91 -8.46 -35.53 14.02
C MET A 91 -9.31 -36.81 13.92
N SER A 92 -9.80 -37.29 15.07
CA SER A 92 -10.77 -38.39 15.10
C SER A 92 -12.17 -37.84 14.80
N VAL A 93 -12.79 -38.35 13.73
CA VAL A 93 -14.18 -38.05 13.38
C VAL A 93 -15.19 -38.80 14.27
N ASN A 94 -14.73 -39.78 15.06
CA ASN A 94 -15.54 -40.54 15.99
C ASN A 94 -15.57 -39.84 17.35
N HIS A 95 -16.32 -38.74 17.44
CA HIS A 95 -16.48 -37.97 18.67
C HIS A 95 -17.97 -37.77 19.02
N ARG A 96 -18.23 -37.45 20.30
CA ARG A 96 -19.59 -37.27 20.84
C ARG A 96 -20.40 -36.16 20.16
N GLY A 97 -19.73 -35.21 19.51
CA GLY A 97 -20.38 -34.14 18.74
C GLY A 97 -21.38 -34.64 17.68
N LYS A 98 -21.20 -35.85 17.11
CA LYS A 98 -22.17 -36.44 16.16
C LYS A 98 -23.55 -36.67 16.80
N MET A 99 -23.59 -37.10 18.06
CA MET A 99 -24.84 -37.36 18.79
C MET A 99 -25.45 -36.09 19.38
N LEU A 100 -24.62 -35.10 19.72
CA LEU A 100 -25.04 -33.86 20.37
C LEU A 100 -25.51 -32.80 19.37
N PHE A 101 -24.93 -32.77 18.16
CA PHE A 101 -25.17 -31.72 17.16
C PHE A 101 -25.61 -32.26 15.79
N GLY A 102 -25.75 -33.58 15.64
CA GLY A 102 -26.33 -34.16 14.44
C GLY A 102 -27.82 -33.84 14.36
N LYS A 103 -28.29 -33.30 13.22
CA LYS A 103 -29.73 -33.20 12.95
C LYS A 103 -30.33 -34.61 13.04
N GLN A 104 -31.31 -34.79 13.92
CA GLN A 104 -32.23 -35.93 13.83
C GLN A 104 -32.89 -35.87 12.46
N GLN A 105 -32.62 -36.88 11.62
CA GLN A 105 -33.41 -37.16 10.43
C GLN A 105 -34.73 -37.80 10.83
#